data_AF-A0A537W1L3-F1
#
_entry.id   AF-A0A537W1L3-F1
#
_cell.length_a   1.000
_cell.length_b   1.000
_cell.length_c   1.000
_cell.angle_alpha   90.00
_cell.angle_beta   90.00
_cell.angle_gamma   90.00
#
_symmetry.space_group_name_H-M   'P 1'
#
loop_
_entity.id
_entity.type
_entity.pdbx_description
1 polymer ?
#
loop_
_entity_poly.entity_id
_entity_poly.type
_entity_poly.pdbx_seq_one_letter_code
_entity_poly.pdbx_strand_id
1 'polypeptide(L)'
;AGVEETDEAVARAKAALPAWRGLEPGPRAKLLRALADTLEEHHEELSVLEARNAGKAIGDARGEMAMVVDTFRYYAGAPERLLGETIPVAGGQAFTVREPLGVVGLITPWNFPLTIASWKLAPALAAGNTVVLKPAELTPLTALRFAELATQAGVPDGVVNVVVGPGRT
;
A
#
# COMPACT_ATOMS: atom_id res chain seq x y z
N ALA A 1 -13.13 -14.41 -0.04
CA ALA A 1 -13.79 -13.26 -0.66
C ALA A 1 -14.70 -13.63 -1.83
N GLY A 2 -15.99 -13.65 -1.54
CA GLY A 2 -17.04 -13.46 -2.54
C GLY A 2 -17.37 -11.97 -2.73
N VAL A 3 -18.49 -11.67 -3.39
CA VAL A 3 -18.93 -10.29 -3.67
C VAL A 3 -19.18 -9.51 -2.39
N GLU A 4 -19.92 -10.09 -1.43
CA GLU A 4 -20.27 -9.41 -0.17
C GLU A 4 -19.05 -9.00 0.65
N GLU A 5 -18.09 -9.91 0.84
CA GLU A 5 -16.84 -9.61 1.56
C GLU A 5 -16.02 -8.51 0.86
N THR A 6 -16.08 -8.46 -0.48
CA THR A 6 -15.44 -7.40 -1.27
C THR A 6 -16.13 -6.05 -1.06
N ASP A 7 -17.47 -6.02 -1.08
CA ASP A 7 -18.25 -4.81 -0.84
C ASP A 7 -18.03 -4.27 0.57
N GLU A 8 -17.92 -5.15 1.58
CA GLU A 8 -17.57 -4.76 2.95
C GLU A 8 -16.17 -4.15 3.04
N ALA A 9 -15.18 -4.73 2.36
CA ALA A 9 -13.83 -4.17 2.31
C ALA A 9 -13.81 -2.79 1.64
N VAL A 10 -14.58 -2.61 0.56
CA VAL A 10 -14.75 -1.31 -0.10
C VAL A 10 -15.46 -0.32 0.83
N ALA A 11 -16.47 -0.74 1.58
CA ALA A 11 -17.17 0.11 2.54
C ALA A 11 -16.23 0.59 3.67
N ARG A 12 -15.40 -0.30 4.22
CA ARG A 12 -14.37 0.07 5.21
C ARG A 12 -13.36 1.07 4.63
N ALA A 13 -12.89 0.83 3.41
CA ALA A 13 -11.99 1.73 2.71
C ALA A 13 -12.60 3.12 2.48
N LYS A 14 -13.89 3.19 2.15
CA LYS A 14 -14.63 4.47 2.01
C LYS A 14 -14.76 5.18 3.35
N ALA A 15 -15.05 4.47 4.43
CA ALA A 15 -15.19 5.05 5.76
C ALA A 15 -13.87 5.62 6.30
N ALA A 16 -12.73 4.96 6.02
CA ALA A 16 -11.41 5.43 6.44
C ALA A 16 -10.86 6.59 5.58
N LEU A 17 -11.34 6.74 4.33
CA LEU A 17 -10.79 7.68 3.37
C LEU A 17 -10.76 9.14 3.84
N PRO A 18 -11.82 9.74 4.43
CA PRO A 18 -11.80 11.14 4.85
C PRO A 18 -10.68 11.45 5.84
N ALA A 19 -10.46 10.58 6.83
CA ALA A 19 -9.40 10.76 7.82
C ALA A 19 -8.01 10.59 7.19
N TRP A 20 -7.82 9.57 6.35
CA TRP A 20 -6.54 9.29 5.70
C TRP A 20 -6.13 10.39 4.71
N ARG A 21 -7.05 10.80 3.83
CA ARG A 21 -6.80 11.87 2.85
C ARG A 21 -6.61 13.24 3.50
N GLY A 22 -7.22 13.43 4.67
CA GLY A 22 -7.13 14.66 5.46
C GLY A 22 -5.87 14.77 6.31
N LEU A 23 -5.04 13.72 6.39
CA LEU A 23 -3.73 13.82 7.05
C LEU A 23 -2.85 14.81 6.30
N GLU A 24 -2.25 15.72 7.07
CA GLU A 24 -1.19 16.59 6.58
C GLU A 24 0.00 15.77 6.02
N PRO A 25 0.75 16.31 5.04
CA PRO A 25 1.86 15.62 4.41
C PRO A 25 2.89 15.00 5.37
N GLY A 26 3.32 15.76 6.39
CA GLY A 26 4.34 15.31 7.36
C GLY A 26 3.88 14.10 8.20
N PRO A 27 2.71 14.17 8.88
CA PRO A 27 2.12 13.01 9.56
C PRO A 27 1.95 11.77 8.68
N ARG A 28 1.49 11.93 7.43
CA ARG A 28 1.36 10.80 6.48
C ARG A 28 2.72 10.21 6.14
N ALA A 29 3.71 11.05 5.85
CA ALA A 29 5.09 10.63 5.62
C ALA A 29 5.67 9.86 6.83
N LYS A 30 5.41 10.35 8.05
CA LYS A 30 5.85 9.67 9.29
C LYS A 30 5.27 8.27 9.42
N LEU A 31 3.97 8.08 9.14
CA LEU A 31 3.34 6.75 9.17
C LEU A 31 3.94 5.80 8.12
N LEU A 32 4.24 6.30 6.93
CA LEU A 32 4.90 5.47 5.89
C LEU A 32 6.34 5.10 6.25
N ARG A 33 7.08 5.99 6.93
CA ARG A 33 8.40 5.65 7.48
C ARG A 33 8.29 4.59 8.57
N ALA A 34 7.36 4.76 9.50
CA ALA A 34 7.10 3.75 10.54
C ALA A 34 6.73 2.39 9.93
N LEU A 35 5.90 2.37 8.88
CA LEU A 35 5.59 1.15 8.15
C LEU A 35 6.84 0.53 7.51
N ALA A 36 7.69 1.32 6.86
CA ALA A 36 8.95 0.80 6.31
C ALA A 36 9.85 0.20 7.41
N ASP A 37 9.95 0.84 8.56
CA ASP A 37 10.74 0.37 9.69
C ASP A 37 10.15 -0.93 10.28
N THR A 38 8.83 -1.03 10.45
CA THR A 38 8.17 -2.27 10.88
C THR A 38 8.37 -3.41 9.88
N LEU A 39 8.35 -3.14 8.57
CA LEU A 39 8.64 -4.15 7.56
C LEU A 39 10.11 -4.62 7.60
N GLU A 40 11.04 -3.71 7.90
CA GLU A 40 12.45 -4.02 8.08
C GLU A 40 12.70 -4.87 9.34
N GLU A 41 12.03 -4.53 10.45
CA GLU A 41 12.05 -5.32 11.69
C GLU A 41 11.56 -6.76 11.46
N HIS A 42 10.57 -6.95 10.58
CA HIS A 42 10.00 -8.25 10.22
C HIS A 42 10.58 -8.83 8.91
N HIS A 43 11.71 -8.32 8.41
CA HIS A 43 12.27 -8.69 7.10
C HIS A 43 12.49 -10.20 6.96
N GLU A 44 13.15 -10.84 7.93
CA GLU A 44 13.45 -12.27 7.86
C GLU A 44 12.17 -13.12 7.97
N GLU A 45 11.23 -12.71 8.81
CA GLU A 45 9.93 -13.37 8.96
C GLU A 45 9.16 -13.37 7.64
N LEU A 46 9.05 -12.20 7.01
CA LEU A 46 8.40 -12.03 5.71
C LEU A 46 9.15 -12.80 4.62
N SER A 47 10.48 -12.86 4.66
CA SER A 47 11.30 -13.58 3.69
C SER A 47 11.06 -15.09 3.76
N VAL A 48 11.03 -15.67 4.96
CA VAL A 48 10.71 -17.09 5.17
C VAL A 48 9.28 -17.38 4.74
N LEU A 49 8.33 -16.49 5.05
CA LEU A 49 6.95 -16.62 4.64
C LEU A 49 6.83 -16.59 3.11
N GLU A 50 7.46 -15.63 2.43
CA GLU A 50 7.45 -15.49 0.97
C GLU A 50 8.08 -16.72 0.28
N ALA A 51 9.21 -17.21 0.80
CA ALA A 51 9.87 -18.40 0.28
C ALA A 51 8.95 -19.64 0.34
N ARG A 52 8.23 -19.82 1.45
CA ARG A 52 7.26 -20.92 1.60
C ARG A 52 6.00 -20.72 0.77
N ASN A 53 5.52 -19.48 0.69
CA ASN A 53 4.30 -19.07 -0.01
C ASN A 53 4.46 -19.27 -1.53
N ALA A 54 5.59 -18.84 -2.09
CA ALA A 54 5.83 -18.81 -3.54
C ALA A 54 6.84 -19.86 -4.04
N GLY A 55 7.46 -20.65 -3.15
CA GLY A 55 8.39 -21.73 -3.52
C GLY A 55 9.76 -21.24 -4.01
N LYS A 56 10.15 -19.99 -3.72
CA LYS A 56 11.42 -19.40 -4.16
C LYS A 56 12.57 -19.66 -3.18
N ALA A 57 13.81 -19.56 -3.65
CA ALA A 57 14.98 -19.68 -2.79
C ALA A 57 15.00 -18.58 -1.73
N ILE A 58 15.42 -18.89 -0.51
CA ILE A 58 15.40 -17.93 0.60
C ILE A 58 16.27 -16.69 0.34
N GLY A 59 17.36 -16.83 -0.43
CA GLY A 59 18.19 -15.70 -0.83
C GLY A 59 17.42 -14.70 -1.70
N ASP A 60 16.63 -15.19 -2.66
CA ASP A 60 15.80 -14.36 -3.53
C ASP A 60 14.68 -13.69 -2.73
N ALA A 61 14.01 -14.43 -1.84
CA ALA A 61 12.97 -13.89 -0.97
C ALA A 61 13.48 -12.74 -0.07
N ARG A 62 14.70 -12.86 0.47
CA ARG A 62 15.33 -11.78 1.25
C ARG A 62 15.60 -10.54 0.42
N GLY A 63 16.07 -10.71 -0.82
CA GLY A 63 16.24 -9.61 -1.76
C GLY A 63 14.92 -8.91 -2.06
N GLU A 64 13.85 -9.69 -2.26
CA GLU A 64 12.50 -9.17 -2.48
C GLU A 64 11.96 -8.38 -1.28
N MET A 65 12.11 -8.88 -0.05
CA MET A 65 11.67 -8.15 1.13
C MET A 65 12.47 -6.87 1.37
N ALA A 66 13.77 -6.87 1.03
CA ALA A 66 14.56 -5.63 1.05
C ALA A 66 14.00 -4.60 0.05
N MET A 67 13.64 -5.03 -1.17
CA MET A 67 12.98 -4.15 -2.15
C MET A 67 11.63 -3.62 -1.66
N VAL A 68 10.86 -4.41 -0.91
CA VAL A 68 9.60 -3.96 -0.31
C VAL A 68 9.86 -2.81 0.68
N VAL A 69 10.82 -2.98 1.59
CA VAL A 69 11.23 -1.94 2.54
C VAL A 69 11.67 -0.67 1.82
N ASP A 70 12.57 -0.80 0.85
CA ASP A 70 13.08 0.34 0.06
C ASP A 70 11.96 1.07 -0.68
N THR A 71 10.99 0.33 -1.22
CA THR A 71 9.82 0.92 -1.91
C THR A 71 9.01 1.80 -0.95
N PHE A 72 8.70 1.32 0.24
CA PHE A 72 7.96 2.12 1.23
C PHE A 72 8.79 3.30 1.72
N ARG A 73 10.09 3.09 1.98
CA ARG A 73 11.01 4.14 2.43
C ARG A 73 11.16 5.25 1.39
N TYR A 74 11.19 4.90 0.09
CA TYR A 74 11.17 5.85 -1.02
C TYR A 74 9.88 6.67 -1.06
N TYR A 75 8.72 6.00 -1.10
CA TYR A 75 7.43 6.68 -1.22
C TYR A 75 7.01 7.42 0.06
N ALA A 76 7.60 7.12 1.22
CA ALA A 76 7.39 7.90 2.43
C ALA A 76 7.84 9.37 2.30
N GLY A 77 8.74 9.69 1.36
CA GLY A 77 9.11 11.07 1.04
C GLY A 77 8.19 11.77 0.04
N ALA A 78 7.25 11.04 -0.58
CA ALA A 78 6.37 11.59 -1.61
C ALA A 78 5.27 12.52 -1.07
N PRO A 79 4.62 12.28 0.09
CA PRO A 79 3.56 13.17 0.59
C PRO A 79 4.01 14.62 0.72
N GLU A 80 5.24 14.85 1.20
CA GLU A 80 5.85 16.17 1.42
C GLU A 80 6.31 16.86 0.11
N ARG A 81 6.24 16.15 -1.03
CA ARG A 81 6.72 16.60 -2.34
C ARG A 81 5.68 16.46 -3.45
N LEU A 82 4.42 16.22 -3.09
CA LEU A 82 3.31 16.08 -4.04
C LEU A 82 2.81 17.46 -4.49
N LEU A 83 3.66 18.16 -5.25
CA LEU A 83 3.44 19.55 -5.63
C LEU A 83 2.60 19.68 -6.91
N GLY A 84 1.90 20.80 -7.00
CA GLY A 84 1.34 21.30 -8.25
C GLY A 84 2.25 22.34 -8.91
N GLU A 85 1.70 23.07 -9.86
CA GLU A 85 2.41 24.06 -10.67
C GLU A 85 1.65 25.37 -10.64
N THR A 86 2.36 26.50 -10.66
CA THR A 86 1.76 27.81 -10.92
C THR A 86 1.93 28.15 -12.40
N ILE A 87 0.84 28.54 -13.07
CA ILE A 87 0.79 28.76 -14.51
C ILE A 87 0.58 30.27 -14.78
N PRO A 88 1.48 30.93 -15.52
CA PRO A 88 1.30 32.35 -15.87
C PRO A 88 0.05 32.57 -16.70
N VAL A 89 -0.83 33.47 -16.24
CA VAL A 89 -2.04 33.88 -16.96
C VAL A 89 -2.27 35.39 -16.81
N ALA A 90 -2.82 36.03 -17.85
CA ALA A 90 -3.12 37.46 -17.79
C ALA A 90 -4.36 37.70 -16.91
N GLY A 91 -4.28 38.67 -15.99
CA GLY A 91 -5.43 39.13 -15.21
C GLY A 91 -5.96 38.16 -14.16
N GLY A 92 -5.20 37.12 -13.78
CA GLY A 92 -5.64 36.13 -12.79
C GLY A 92 -4.52 35.26 -12.23
N GLN A 93 -4.90 34.24 -11.47
CA GLN A 93 -4.01 33.21 -10.94
C GLN A 93 -4.48 31.85 -11.46
N ALA A 94 -3.55 31.03 -11.92
CA ALA A 94 -3.81 29.64 -12.30
C ALA A 94 -2.78 28.74 -11.61
N PHE A 95 -3.25 27.66 -11.01
CA PHE A 95 -2.39 26.65 -10.41
C PHE A 95 -3.01 25.26 -10.51
N THR A 96 -2.18 24.23 -10.46
CA THR A 96 -2.61 22.85 -10.37
C THR A 96 -2.47 22.34 -8.93
N VAL A 97 -3.28 21.36 -8.58
CA VAL A 97 -3.16 20.61 -7.33
C VAL A 97 -3.18 19.11 -7.64
N ARG A 98 -2.62 18.31 -6.74
CA ARG A 98 -2.64 16.86 -6.83
C ARG A 98 -3.49 16.33 -5.69
N GLU A 99 -4.54 15.59 -6.02
CA GLU A 99 -5.46 15.01 -5.04
C GLU A 99 -5.48 13.48 -5.17
N PRO A 100 -5.70 12.73 -4.07
CA PRO A 100 -5.94 11.29 -4.16
C PRO A 100 -7.18 10.99 -4.99
N LEU A 101 -7.16 9.85 -5.67
CA LEU A 101 -8.29 9.32 -6.44
C LEU A 101 -9.43 8.83 -5.54
N GLY A 102 -9.10 8.34 -4.34
CA GLY A 102 -10.05 7.85 -3.34
C GLY A 102 -9.77 6.41 -2.91
N VAL A 103 -10.75 5.53 -3.07
CA VAL A 103 -10.58 4.09 -2.84
C VAL A 103 -10.04 3.43 -4.10
N VAL A 104 -8.93 2.71 -4.01
CA VAL A 104 -8.33 2.01 -5.17
C VAL A 104 -8.26 0.50 -4.96
N GLY A 105 -8.68 -0.24 -5.98
CA GLY A 105 -8.54 -1.71 -6.03
C GLY A 105 -7.21 -2.11 -6.66
N LEU A 106 -6.45 -2.95 -5.98
CA LEU A 106 -5.13 -3.40 -6.42
C LEU A 106 -5.15 -4.91 -6.63
N ILE A 107 -4.92 -5.38 -7.85
CA ILE A 107 -4.86 -6.82 -8.16
C ILE A 107 -3.40 -7.17 -8.50
N THR A 108 -2.84 -8.19 -7.85
CA THR A 108 -1.40 -8.54 -7.99
C THR A 108 -1.17 -10.02 -8.30
N PRO A 109 -0.12 -10.35 -9.08
CA PRO A 109 0.20 -11.72 -9.49
C PRO A 109 1.02 -12.47 -8.43
N TRP A 110 1.32 -13.74 -8.71
CA TRP A 110 1.93 -14.67 -7.75
C TRP A 110 3.47 -14.76 -7.79
N ASN A 111 4.13 -14.24 -8.82
CA ASN A 111 5.57 -14.46 -9.05
C ASN A 111 6.46 -13.63 -8.12
N PHE A 112 6.05 -12.40 -7.80
CA PHE A 112 6.69 -11.52 -6.82
C PHE A 112 5.62 -10.93 -5.88
N PRO A 113 5.00 -11.74 -5.00
CA PRO A 113 3.72 -11.42 -4.37
C PRO A 113 3.69 -10.09 -3.64
N LEU A 114 4.52 -9.93 -2.59
CA LEU A 114 4.53 -8.69 -1.82
C LEU A 114 5.28 -7.57 -2.54
N THR A 115 6.29 -7.89 -3.35
CA THR A 115 7.07 -6.89 -4.10
C THR A 115 6.23 -6.15 -5.14
N ILE A 116 5.44 -6.86 -5.97
CA ILE A 116 4.54 -6.20 -6.93
C ILE A 116 3.40 -5.49 -6.21
N ALA A 117 2.95 -6.02 -5.06
CA ALA A 117 1.98 -5.33 -4.23
C ALA A 117 2.53 -4.01 -3.67
N SER A 118 3.77 -3.98 -3.17
CA SER A 118 4.39 -2.79 -2.59
C SER A 118 4.52 -1.66 -3.60
N TRP A 119 4.83 -1.98 -4.87
CA TRP A 119 4.88 -0.99 -5.97
C TRP A 119 3.55 -0.30 -6.24
N LYS A 120 2.43 -0.90 -5.82
CA LYS A 120 1.08 -0.31 -5.92
C LYS A 120 0.64 0.32 -4.60
N LEU A 121 0.87 -0.38 -3.48
CA LEU A 121 0.48 0.04 -2.15
C LEU A 121 1.17 1.34 -1.74
N ALA A 122 2.50 1.38 -1.82
CA ALA A 122 3.29 2.49 -1.33
C ALA A 122 2.92 3.85 -2.00
N PRO A 123 2.86 3.96 -3.35
CA PRO A 123 2.40 5.21 -3.97
C PRO A 123 0.92 5.53 -3.69
N ALA A 124 0.05 4.52 -3.64
CA ALA A 124 -1.37 4.74 -3.37
C ALA A 124 -1.58 5.35 -1.98
N LEU A 125 -0.93 4.78 -0.97
CA LEU A 125 -0.99 5.26 0.41
C LEU A 125 -0.34 6.64 0.54
N ALA A 126 0.81 6.87 -0.08
CA ALA A 126 1.49 8.17 -0.08
C ALA A 126 0.63 9.29 -0.67
N ALA A 127 -0.05 9.02 -1.78
CA ALA A 127 -0.97 9.97 -2.40
C ALA A 127 -2.22 10.25 -1.55
N GLY A 128 -2.52 9.43 -0.55
CA GLY A 128 -3.68 9.59 0.34
C GLY A 128 -4.91 8.76 -0.06
N ASN A 129 -4.71 7.70 -0.85
CA ASN A 129 -5.76 6.74 -1.18
C ASN A 129 -5.88 5.68 -0.08
N THR A 130 -7.08 5.14 0.09
CA THR A 130 -7.27 3.86 0.80
C THR A 130 -7.31 2.74 -0.23
N VAL A 131 -6.89 1.53 0.19
CA VAL A 131 -6.62 0.43 -0.74
C VAL A 131 -7.43 -0.81 -0.38
N VAL A 132 -7.90 -1.50 -1.41
CA VAL A 132 -8.39 -2.88 -1.34
C VAL A 132 -7.47 -3.73 -2.22
N LEU A 133 -6.59 -4.49 -1.59
CA LEU A 133 -5.65 -5.39 -2.25
C LEU A 133 -6.27 -6.77 -2.43
N LYS A 134 -6.25 -7.27 -3.65
CA LYS A 134 -6.58 -8.64 -4.00
C LYS A 134 -5.30 -9.33 -4.53
N PRO A 135 -4.56 -10.06 -3.69
CA PRO A 135 -3.39 -10.80 -4.14
C PRO A 135 -3.81 -12.05 -4.92
N ALA A 136 -2.86 -12.68 -5.61
CA ALA A 136 -3.07 -13.99 -6.19
C ALA A 136 -3.44 -15.01 -5.10
N GLU A 137 -4.44 -15.85 -5.36
CA GLU A 137 -4.91 -16.86 -4.40
C GLU A 137 -3.87 -17.94 -4.09
N LEU A 138 -2.89 -18.12 -4.97
CA LEU A 138 -1.79 -19.07 -4.81
C LEU A 138 -0.76 -18.61 -3.77
N THR A 139 -0.60 -17.29 -3.60
CA THR A 139 0.47 -16.71 -2.79
C THR A 139 -0.01 -15.56 -1.87
N PRO A 140 -1.11 -15.70 -1.12
CA PRO A 140 -1.72 -14.59 -0.40
C PRO A 140 -1.03 -14.25 0.93
N LEU A 141 -0.16 -15.12 1.44
CA LEU A 141 0.23 -15.10 2.86
C LEU A 141 1.00 -13.84 3.25
N THR A 142 1.94 -13.39 2.41
CA THR A 142 2.72 -12.18 2.70
C THR A 142 1.91 -10.89 2.58
N ALA A 143 0.90 -10.86 1.72
CA ALA A 143 -0.04 -9.75 1.65
C ALA A 143 -0.93 -9.65 2.91
N LEU A 144 -1.40 -10.80 3.42
CA LEU A 144 -2.14 -10.85 4.68
C LEU A 144 -1.26 -10.39 5.86
N ARG A 145 -0.03 -10.90 5.94
CA ARG A 145 0.90 -10.50 6.99
C ARG A 145 1.25 -9.01 6.91
N PHE A 146 1.43 -8.47 5.70
CA PHE A 146 1.63 -7.04 5.51
C PHE A 146 0.48 -6.20 6.10
N ALA A 147 -0.78 -6.63 5.96
CA ALA A 147 -1.92 -5.88 6.51
C ALA A 147 -1.87 -5.80 8.04
N GLU A 148 -1.48 -6.88 8.71
CA GLU A 148 -1.27 -6.89 10.16
C GLU A 148 -0.14 -5.95 10.57
N LEU A 149 0.97 -5.98 9.83
CA LEU A 149 2.12 -5.10 10.08
C LEU A 149 1.78 -3.62 9.79
N ALA A 150 0.91 -3.34 8.83
CA ALA A 150 0.41 -1.99 8.58
C ALA A 150 -0.35 -1.45 9.79
N THR A 151 -1.26 -2.24 10.36
CA THR A 151 -1.95 -1.88 11.61
C THR A 151 -0.97 -1.70 12.76
N GLN A 152 0.01 -2.60 12.92
CA GLN A 152 1.06 -2.49 13.95
C GLN A 152 1.89 -1.19 13.81
N ALA A 153 2.18 -0.77 12.58
CA ALA A 153 2.88 0.48 12.28
C ALA A 153 2.02 1.74 12.49
N GLY A 154 0.74 1.59 12.85
CA GLY A 154 -0.19 2.69 13.11
C GLY A 154 -0.92 3.20 11.87
N VAL A 155 -0.92 2.45 10.76
CA VAL A 155 -1.82 2.75 9.64
C VAL A 155 -3.27 2.54 10.12
N PRO A 156 -4.17 3.52 9.98
CA PRO A 156 -5.53 3.40 10.50
C PRO A 156 -6.31 2.24 9.87
N ASP A 157 -7.19 1.63 10.66
CA ASP A 157 -8.06 0.56 10.20
C ASP A 157 -8.88 0.98 8.97
N GLY A 158 -8.98 0.08 8.00
CA GLY A 158 -9.69 0.32 6.74
C GLY A 158 -8.87 1.10 5.71
N VAL A 159 -7.69 1.66 6.04
CA VAL A 159 -6.82 2.27 5.02
C VAL A 159 -6.20 1.20 4.12
N VAL A 160 -5.81 0.07 4.69
CA VAL A 160 -5.36 -1.12 3.95
C VAL A 160 -6.34 -2.26 4.23
N ASN A 161 -6.95 -2.80 3.17
CA ASN A 161 -7.81 -3.98 3.24
C ASN A 161 -7.25 -5.03 2.29
N VAL A 162 -7.24 -6.30 2.71
CA VAL A 162 -6.81 -7.42 1.87
C VAL A 162 -7.97 -8.39 1.74
N VAL A 163 -8.34 -8.73 0.50
CA VAL A 163 -9.38 -9.70 0.20
C VAL A 163 -8.77 -10.84 -0.61
N VAL A 164 -8.90 -12.07 -0.11
CA VAL A 164 -8.35 -13.27 -0.77
C VAL A 164 -9.49 -14.07 -1.38
N GLY A 165 -9.40 -14.34 -2.67
CA GLY A 165 -10.42 -15.07 -3.41
C GLY A 165 -9.96 -15.42 -4.82
N PRO A 166 -10.77 -16.19 -5.57
CA PRO A 166 -10.44 -16.60 -6.93
C PRO A 166 -10.29 -15.41 -7.88
N GLY A 167 -9.52 -15.61 -8.96
CA GLY A 167 -9.39 -14.63 -10.05
C GLY A 167 -10.50 -14.71 -11.10
N ARG A 168 -11.28 -15.79 -11.07
CA ARG A 168 -12.44 -16.05 -11.94
C ARG A 168 -13.73 -15.74 -11.18
N THR A 169 -14.75 -15.34 -11.93
CA THR A 169 -16.15 -15.25 -11.46
C THR A 169 -16.70 -16.64 -11.14
#